data_AF-A0A2V7H8N0-F1
#
_entry.id   AF-A0A2V7H8N0-F1
#
_cell.length_a   1.000
_cell.length_b   1.000
_cell.length_c   1.000
_cell.angle_alpha   90.00
_cell.angle_beta   90.00
_cell.angle_gamma   90.00
#
_symmetry.space_group_name_H-M   'P 1'
#
loop_
_entity.id
_entity.type
_entity.pdbx_description
1 polymer ?
#
loop_
_entity_poly.entity_id
_entity_poly.type
_entity_poly.pdbx_seq_one_letter_code
_entity_poly.pdbx_strand_id
1 'polypeptide(L)'
;WQPYRPYREICRASLEETFRHFGLRGDPDLIRHYFDAFPRFRRFDDVDETLDRLSGRVRLALVSNIDDDQLAVTELGRRFDVVCTAERARGYKPDGTLFRFLLRHGEADTTRLLHCGQSQALASDVPKPDHEFCDLRPLPELLRERPD
;
A
#
# COMPACT_ATOMS: atom_id res chain seq x y z
N TRP A 1 11.00 -18.89 5.98
CA TRP A 1 10.32 -17.92 5.10
C TRP A 1 9.30 -18.66 4.26
N GLN A 2 8.04 -18.23 4.25
CA GLN A 2 7.04 -18.80 3.34
C GLN A 2 7.19 -18.14 1.96
N PRO A 3 7.00 -18.88 0.86
CA PRO A 3 6.98 -18.29 -0.47
C PRO A 3 5.83 -17.27 -0.60
N TYR A 4 6.00 -16.29 -1.49
CA TYR A 4 4.91 -15.38 -1.86
C TYR A 4 3.68 -16.19 -2.30
N ARG A 5 2.52 -15.77 -1.79
CA ARG A 5 1.19 -16.24 -2.21
C ARG A 5 0.35 -15.04 -2.61
N PRO A 6 -0.53 -15.13 -3.60
CA PRO A 6 -1.50 -14.09 -3.92
C PRO A 6 -2.32 -13.66 -2.70
N TYR A 7 -2.67 -12.37 -2.64
CA TYR A 7 -3.40 -11.79 -1.52
C TYR A 7 -4.75 -12.49 -1.31
N ARG A 8 -5.42 -12.88 -2.40
CA ARG A 8 -6.66 -13.68 -2.36
C ARG A 8 -6.50 -15.01 -1.63
N GLU A 9 -5.40 -15.72 -1.88
CA GLU A 9 -5.14 -17.00 -1.23
C GLU A 9 -4.87 -16.83 0.26
N ILE A 10 -4.12 -15.77 0.62
CA ILE A 10 -3.86 -15.43 2.02
C ILE A 10 -5.19 -15.12 2.73
N CYS A 11 -6.02 -14.23 2.17
CA CYS A 11 -7.30 -13.88 2.77
C CYS A 11 -8.25 -15.08 2.90
N ARG A 12 -8.29 -15.96 1.90
CA ARG A 12 -9.08 -17.20 1.96
C ARG A 12 -8.62 -18.10 3.11
N ALA A 13 -7.32 -18.35 3.21
CA ALA A 13 -6.74 -19.16 4.29
C ALA A 13 -6.97 -18.52 5.67
N SER A 14 -6.87 -17.20 5.77
CA SER A 14 -7.16 -16.46 7.01
C SER A 14 -8.63 -16.56 7.43
N LEU A 15 -9.56 -16.53 6.47
CA LEU A 15 -10.98 -16.72 6.78
C LEU A 15 -11.29 -18.17 7.20
N GLU A 16 -10.68 -19.15 6.54
CA GLU A 16 -10.77 -20.56 6.93
C GLU A 16 -10.25 -20.79 8.36
N GLU A 17 -9.09 -20.21 8.69
CA GLU A 17 -8.53 -20.24 10.04
C GLU A 17 -9.45 -19.56 11.06
N THR A 18 -10.05 -18.44 10.69
CA THR A 18 -11.03 -17.72 11.54
C THR A 18 -12.24 -18.61 11.83
N PHE A 19 -12.82 -19.27 10.83
CA PHE A 19 -13.95 -20.19 11.04
C PHE A 19 -13.56 -21.34 11.98
N ARG A 20 -12.40 -21.96 11.76
CA ARG A 20 -11.88 -23.03 12.62
C ARG A 20 -11.67 -22.55 14.06
N HIS A 21 -11.08 -21.37 14.24
CA HIS A 21 -10.80 -20.81 15.57
C HIS A 21 -12.08 -20.60 16.39
N PHE A 22 -13.14 -20.11 15.76
CA PHE A 22 -14.43 -19.85 16.42
C PHE A 22 -15.41 -21.04 16.35
N GLY A 23 -15.01 -22.19 15.82
CA GLY A 23 -15.88 -23.36 15.67
C GLY A 23 -17.07 -23.14 14.71
N LEU A 24 -16.96 -22.17 13.79
CA LEU A 24 -17.98 -21.85 12.82
C LEU A 24 -17.87 -22.80 11.61
N ARG A 25 -19.03 -23.25 11.11
CA ARG A 25 -19.10 -23.94 9.81
C ARG A 25 -19.38 -22.88 8.74
N GLY A 26 -18.42 -22.64 7.86
CA GLY A 26 -18.53 -21.66 6.79
C GLY A 26 -17.67 -22.02 5.59
N ASP A 27 -18.04 -21.49 4.43
CA ASP A 27 -17.27 -21.62 3.20
C ASP A 27 -16.23 -20.47 3.11
N PRO A 28 -14.93 -20.75 3.15
CA PRO A 28 -13.90 -19.70 3.04
C PRO A 28 -13.91 -18.97 1.70
N ASP A 29 -14.60 -19.49 0.66
CA ASP A 29 -14.79 -18.77 -0.60
C ASP A 29 -15.73 -17.55 -0.45
N LEU A 30 -16.42 -17.41 0.68
CA LEU A 30 -17.14 -16.18 1.05
C LEU A 30 -16.24 -14.94 1.10
N ILE A 31 -14.91 -15.13 1.19
CA ILE A 31 -13.94 -14.03 1.07
C ILE A 31 -14.09 -13.25 -0.25
N ARG A 32 -14.72 -13.82 -1.29
CA ARG A 32 -15.05 -13.09 -2.52
C ARG A 32 -15.83 -11.79 -2.26
N HIS A 33 -16.70 -11.76 -1.25
CA HIS A 33 -17.48 -10.57 -0.91
C HIS A 33 -16.62 -9.41 -0.41
N TYR A 34 -15.48 -9.70 0.22
CA TYR A 34 -14.49 -8.68 0.57
C TYR A 34 -13.89 -8.06 -0.70
N PHE A 35 -13.57 -8.87 -1.71
CA PHE A 35 -13.03 -8.38 -2.98
C PHE A 35 -14.08 -7.66 -3.84
N ASP A 36 -15.35 -8.10 -3.79
CA ASP A 36 -16.47 -7.43 -4.47
C ASP A 36 -16.71 -5.98 -3.96
N ALA A 37 -16.13 -5.61 -2.81
CA ALA A 37 -16.22 -4.27 -2.25
C ALA A 37 -15.21 -3.29 -2.86
N PHE A 38 -14.10 -3.75 -3.44
CA PHE A 38 -13.02 -2.89 -3.96
C PHE A 38 -13.51 -1.84 -4.98
N PRO A 39 -14.37 -2.18 -5.96
CA PRO A 39 -14.90 -1.18 -6.90
C PRO A 39 -15.75 -0.09 -6.24
N ARG A 40 -16.20 -0.31 -5.00
CA ARG A 40 -17.03 0.64 -4.25
C ARG A 40 -16.20 1.50 -3.30
N PHE A 41 -14.90 1.25 -3.17
CA PHE A 41 -14.03 2.09 -2.35
C PHE A 41 -14.00 3.52 -2.89
N ARG A 42 -14.23 4.46 -1.99
CA ARG A 42 -14.12 5.89 -2.27
C ARG A 42 -12.86 6.42 -1.60
N ARG A 43 -12.18 7.32 -2.30
CA ARG A 43 -11.11 8.12 -1.72
C ARG A 43 -11.72 9.04 -0.66
N PHE A 44 -10.94 9.38 0.35
CA PHE A 44 -11.33 10.43 1.29
C PHE A 44 -11.33 11.78 0.58
N ASP A 45 -12.21 12.69 1.01
CA ASP A 45 -12.48 13.96 0.33
C ASP A 45 -11.23 14.85 0.18
N ASP A 46 -10.25 14.69 1.06
CA ASP A 46 -9.01 15.46 1.09
C ASP A 46 -7.87 14.87 0.24
N VAL A 47 -8.01 13.64 -0.25
CA VAL A 47 -6.93 12.92 -0.97
C VAL A 47 -6.56 13.62 -2.26
N ASP A 48 -7.56 13.96 -3.08
CA ASP A 48 -7.32 14.50 -4.42
C ASP A 48 -6.67 15.88 -4.35
N GLU A 49 -7.22 16.78 -3.55
CA GLU A 49 -6.64 18.11 -3.31
C GLU A 49 -5.21 18.02 -2.79
N THR A 50 -4.94 17.12 -1.84
CA THR A 50 -3.61 16.96 -1.27
C THR A 50 -2.61 16.44 -2.31
N LEU A 51 -2.98 15.41 -3.08
CA LEU A 51 -2.11 14.85 -4.12
C LEU A 51 -1.88 15.85 -5.26
N ASP A 52 -2.85 16.69 -5.60
CA ASP A 52 -2.69 17.74 -6.60
C ASP A 52 -1.69 18.81 -6.15
N ARG A 53 -1.72 19.22 -4.88
CA ARG A 53 -0.73 20.15 -4.30
C ARG A 53 0.70 19.57 -4.30
N LEU A 54 0.82 18.25 -4.17
CA LEU A 54 2.10 17.53 -4.24
C LEU A 54 2.56 17.30 -5.68
N SER A 55 1.62 17.15 -6.61
CA SER A 55 1.90 16.87 -8.01
C SER A 55 2.75 17.96 -8.65
N GLY A 56 3.69 17.56 -9.52
CA GLY A 56 4.63 18.47 -10.16
C GLY A 56 5.82 18.91 -9.30
N ARG A 57 5.82 18.63 -7.99
CA ARG A 57 6.94 18.87 -7.07
C ARG A 57 7.69 17.59 -6.71
N VAL A 58 6.95 16.50 -6.58
CA VAL A 58 7.48 15.18 -6.23
C VAL A 58 6.93 14.11 -7.17
N ARG A 59 7.65 12.99 -7.26
CA ARG A 59 7.11 11.75 -7.83
C ARG A 59 6.21 11.10 -6.79
N LEU A 60 5.04 10.65 -7.22
CA LEU A 60 4.03 10.04 -6.38
C LEU A 60 4.02 8.53 -6.63
N ALA A 61 4.22 7.76 -5.56
CA ALA A 61 4.22 6.31 -5.59
C ALA A 61 3.07 5.72 -4.77
N LEU A 62 2.43 4.67 -5.28
CA LEU A 62 1.46 3.86 -4.55
C LEU A 62 2.12 2.56 -4.08
N VAL A 63 2.04 2.26 -2.79
CA VAL A 63 2.62 1.03 -2.20
C VAL A 63 1.55 0.29 -1.41
N SER A 64 1.09 -0.85 -1.91
CA SER A 64 -0.03 -1.61 -1.34
C SER A 64 0.25 -3.11 -1.26
N ASN A 65 -0.31 -3.76 -0.24
CA ASN A 65 -0.22 -5.23 -0.04
C ASN A 65 -1.20 -6.02 -0.94
N ILE A 66 -1.95 -5.36 -1.81
CA ILE A 66 -2.89 -6.01 -2.74
C ILE A 66 -2.16 -6.49 -4.00
N ASP A 67 -2.85 -7.25 -4.84
CA ASP A 67 -2.42 -7.69 -6.17
C ASP A 67 -2.98 -6.78 -7.28
N ASP A 68 -2.52 -6.95 -8.52
CA ASP A 68 -2.81 -6.05 -9.62
C ASP A 68 -4.29 -6.08 -10.07
N ASP A 69 -4.97 -7.22 -9.96
CA ASP A 69 -6.40 -7.35 -10.30
C ASP A 69 -7.29 -6.53 -9.37
N GLN A 70 -6.97 -6.51 -8.08
CA GLN A 70 -7.68 -5.73 -7.07
C GLN A 70 -7.40 -4.23 -7.23
N LEU A 71 -6.16 -3.87 -7.56
CA LEU A 71 -5.82 -2.50 -7.87
C LEU A 71 -6.54 -1.99 -9.12
N ALA A 72 -6.63 -2.82 -10.18
CA ALA A 72 -7.24 -2.45 -11.46
C ALA A 72 -8.71 -2.05 -11.34
N VAL A 73 -9.43 -2.59 -10.34
CA VAL A 73 -10.84 -2.26 -10.09
C VAL A 73 -11.03 -1.17 -9.04
N THR A 74 -9.96 -0.64 -8.44
CA THR A 74 -10.02 0.40 -7.41
C THR A 74 -9.90 1.79 -8.04
N GLU A 75 -10.82 2.70 -7.72
CA GLU A 75 -10.81 4.05 -8.27
C GLU A 75 -9.77 4.95 -7.57
N LEU A 76 -8.58 5.05 -8.17
CA LEU A 76 -7.49 5.91 -7.67
C LEU A 76 -7.60 7.39 -8.09
N GLY A 77 -8.39 7.66 -9.13
CA GLY A 77 -8.60 8.98 -9.78
C GLY A 77 -7.39 9.69 -10.39
N ARG A 78 -6.17 9.17 -10.21
CA ARG A 78 -4.99 9.63 -10.93
C ARG A 78 -4.01 8.49 -11.21
N ARG A 79 -3.05 8.76 -12.08
CA ARG A 79 -1.90 7.87 -12.30
C ARG A 79 -0.81 8.19 -11.28
N PHE A 80 -0.14 7.14 -10.82
CA PHE A 80 1.05 7.22 -9.98
C PHE A 80 2.29 6.93 -10.83
N ASP A 81 3.40 7.59 -10.54
CA ASP A 81 4.67 7.43 -11.24
C ASP A 81 5.25 6.03 -11.00
N VAL A 82 5.04 5.49 -9.80
CA VAL A 82 5.43 4.13 -9.42
C VAL A 82 4.28 3.45 -8.70
N VAL A 83 3.99 2.21 -9.08
CA VAL A 83 2.96 1.39 -8.43
C VAL A 83 3.60 0.09 -7.97
N CYS A 84 3.61 -0.12 -6.66
CA CYS A 84 4.19 -1.26 -5.97
C CYS A 84 3.07 -2.06 -5.29
N THR A 85 2.67 -3.16 -5.92
CA THR A 85 1.77 -4.17 -5.36
C THR A 85 2.58 -5.33 -4.75
N ALA A 86 1.97 -6.10 -3.86
CA ALA A 86 2.61 -7.29 -3.31
C ALA A 86 2.92 -8.31 -4.41
N GLU A 87 2.05 -8.39 -5.42
CA GLU A 87 2.25 -9.23 -6.61
C GLU A 87 3.52 -8.86 -7.38
N ARG A 88 3.71 -7.57 -7.69
CA ARG A 88 4.90 -7.09 -8.42
C ARG A 88 6.18 -7.26 -7.60
N ALA A 89 6.11 -6.97 -6.31
CA ALA A 89 7.25 -7.05 -5.41
C ALA A 89 7.56 -8.49 -4.99
N ARG A 90 6.60 -9.42 -5.12
CA ARG A 90 6.64 -10.79 -4.60
C ARG A 90 6.95 -10.83 -3.10
N GLY A 91 6.33 -9.91 -2.34
CA GLY A 91 6.52 -9.79 -0.89
C GLY A 91 5.50 -8.83 -0.27
N TYR A 92 5.43 -8.82 1.06
CA TYR A 92 4.41 -8.10 1.83
C TYR A 92 5.05 -7.25 2.91
N LYS A 93 4.53 -6.03 3.16
CA LYS A 93 4.87 -5.30 4.39
C LYS A 93 4.55 -6.21 5.59
N PRO A 94 5.42 -6.28 6.63
CA PRO A 94 6.50 -5.35 6.93
C PRO A 94 7.90 -5.78 6.47
N ASP A 95 8.08 -6.75 5.57
CA ASP A 95 9.39 -7.37 5.26
C ASP A 95 10.39 -6.51 4.46
N GLY A 96 9.94 -5.33 4.01
CA GLY A 96 10.72 -4.37 3.23
C GLY A 96 10.85 -4.67 1.75
N THR A 97 10.30 -5.78 1.26
CA THR A 97 10.37 -6.18 -0.15
C THR A 97 9.68 -5.15 -1.04
N LEU A 98 8.52 -4.64 -0.62
CA LEU A 98 7.82 -3.55 -1.30
C LEU A 98 8.64 -2.24 -1.35
N PHE A 99 9.38 -1.90 -0.29
CA PHE A 99 10.20 -0.70 -0.26
C PHE A 99 11.47 -0.85 -1.11
N ARG A 100 12.10 -2.03 -1.09
CA ARG A 100 13.23 -2.33 -2.00
C ARG A 100 12.79 -2.29 -3.46
N PHE A 101 11.59 -2.80 -3.76
CA PHE A 101 10.98 -2.68 -5.07
C PHE A 101 10.74 -1.21 -5.43
N LEU A 102 10.17 -0.42 -4.52
CA LEU A 102 9.93 1.02 -4.71
C LEU A 102 11.23 1.78 -5.01
N LEU A 103 12.27 1.64 -4.18
CA LEU A 103 13.53 2.36 -4.36
C LEU A 103 14.19 2.02 -5.70
N ARG A 104 14.12 0.75 -6.12
CA ARG A 104 14.66 0.30 -7.41
C ARG A 104 13.91 0.91 -8.60
N HIS A 105 12.59 0.90 -8.59
CA HIS A 105 11.78 1.37 -9.73
C HIS A 105 11.53 2.87 -9.71
N GLY A 106 11.62 3.47 -8.52
CA GLY A 106 11.54 4.90 -8.32
C GLY A 106 12.89 5.59 -8.45
N GLU A 107 13.99 4.90 -8.78
CA GLU A 107 15.32 5.50 -8.93
C GLU A 107 15.63 6.51 -7.80
N ALA A 108 15.40 6.07 -6.56
CA ALA A 108 15.50 6.90 -5.36
C ALA A 108 16.20 6.12 -4.25
N ASP A 109 16.79 6.84 -3.31
CA ASP A 109 17.30 6.30 -2.06
C ASP A 109 16.38 6.70 -0.88
N THR A 110 16.65 6.16 0.31
CA THR A 110 15.83 6.39 1.51
C THR A 110 15.80 7.84 1.98
N THR A 111 16.85 8.63 1.69
CA THR A 111 16.94 10.04 2.09
C THR A 111 16.02 10.93 1.29
N ARG A 112 15.55 10.44 0.14
CA ARG A 112 14.60 11.10 -0.75
C ARG A 112 13.22 10.46 -0.73
N LEU A 113 12.93 9.65 0.31
CA LEU A 113 11.67 8.94 0.43
C LEU A 113 10.82 9.50 1.59
N LEU A 114 9.62 9.94 1.23
CA LEU A 114 8.54 10.31 2.14
C LEU A 114 7.47 9.22 2.11
N HIS A 115 7.20 8.57 3.23
CA HIS A 115 6.14 7.55 3.31
C HIS A 115 4.95 8.09 4.10
N CYS A 116 3.75 7.93 3.54
CA CYS A 116 2.51 8.19 4.24
C CYS A 116 1.65 6.94 4.26
N GLY A 117 1.24 6.49 5.45
CA GLY A 117 0.41 5.30 5.62
C GLY A 117 -0.14 5.16 7.03
N GLN A 118 -1.34 4.59 7.16
CA GLN A 118 -2.05 4.40 8.43
C GLN A 118 -1.56 3.18 9.24
N SER A 119 -0.58 2.41 8.74
CA SER A 119 -0.02 1.24 9.42
C SER A 119 1.49 1.43 9.60
N GLN A 120 1.91 1.71 10.84
CA GLN A 120 3.27 2.18 11.18
C GLN A 120 4.30 1.07 11.47
N ALA A 121 4.07 -0.16 11.05
CA ALA A 121 5.01 -1.25 11.31
C ALA A 121 5.76 -1.66 10.03
N LEU A 122 7.02 -1.25 9.93
CA LEU A 122 8.02 -1.86 9.04
C LEU A 122 9.00 -2.65 9.90
N ALA A 123 9.50 -3.78 9.39
CA ALA A 123 10.48 -4.58 10.10
C ALA A 123 11.78 -3.77 10.29
N SER A 124 12.55 -4.10 11.33
CA SER A 124 13.73 -3.32 11.71
C SER A 124 14.84 -3.32 10.66
N ASP A 125 14.86 -4.31 9.77
CA ASP A 125 15.82 -4.49 8.67
C ASP A 125 15.36 -3.88 7.34
N VAL A 126 14.20 -3.20 7.33
CA VAL A 126 13.71 -2.48 6.16
C VAL A 126 14.38 -1.10 6.10
N PRO A 127 14.86 -0.65 4.92
CA PRO A 127 15.26 0.74 4.73
C PRO A 127 14.07 1.64 5.05
N LYS A 128 14.14 2.34 6.19
CA LYS A 128 13.04 3.21 6.62
C LYS A 128 13.12 4.53 5.86
N PRO A 129 11.98 5.06 5.41
CA PRO A 129 11.92 6.43 4.94
C PRO A 129 12.36 7.34 6.09
N ASP A 130 13.13 8.40 5.78
CA ASP A 130 13.56 9.38 6.78
C ASP A 130 12.37 10.05 7.48
N HIS A 131 11.22 10.09 6.79
CA HIS A 131 9.99 10.63 7.32
C HIS A 131 8.79 9.73 7.01
N GLU A 132 8.08 9.34 8.06
CA GLU A 132 6.85 8.55 8.01
C GLU A 132 5.69 9.32 8.64
N PHE A 133 4.58 9.43 7.90
CA PHE A 133 3.39 10.17 8.30
C PHE A 133 2.16 9.27 8.29
N CYS A 134 1.22 9.50 9.20
CA CYS A 134 -0.10 8.86 9.14
C CYS A 134 -1.09 9.65 8.29
N ASP A 135 -0.75 10.88 7.92
CA ASP A 135 -1.66 11.85 7.31
C ASP A 135 -0.98 12.57 6.16
N LEU A 136 -1.68 12.71 5.04
CA LEU A 136 -1.19 13.39 3.84
C LEU A 136 -1.26 14.92 3.99
N ARG A 137 -2.18 15.44 4.79
CA ARG A 137 -2.49 16.87 4.89
C ARG A 137 -1.30 17.76 5.24
N PRO A 138 -0.35 17.36 6.12
CA PRO A 138 0.81 18.22 6.45
C PRO A 138 1.91 18.23 5.37
N LEU A 139 1.87 17.30 4.42
CA LEU A 139 2.99 17.10 3.48
C LEU A 139 3.23 18.27 2.53
N PRO A 140 2.20 18.93 1.95
CA PRO A 140 2.41 20.07 1.07
C PRO A 140 3.15 21.23 1.72
N GLU A 141 2.89 21.51 3.00
CA GLU A 141 3.53 22.57 3.76
C GLU A 141 4.98 22.20 4.10
N LEU A 142 5.22 20.97 4.57
CA LEU A 142 6.57 20.49 4.91
C LEU A 142 7.53 20.50 3.71
N LEU A 143 7.02 20.24 2.51
CA LEU A 143 7.83 20.29 1.29
C LEU A 143 8.12 21.72 0.82
N ARG A 144 7.42 22.76 1.32
CA ARG A 144 7.76 24.16 1.02
C ARG A 144 8.95 24.66 1.85
N GLU A 145 9.17 24.06 3.02
CA GLU A 145 10.20 24.51 3.97
C GLU A 145 11.57 23.86 3.75
N ARG A 146 11.68 22.88 2.84
CA ARG A 146 12.94 22.25 2.47
C ARG A 146 13.56 23.00 1.27
N PRO A 147 14.64 23.79 1.45
CA PRO A 147 15.39 24.34 0.34
C PRO A 147 16.11 23.21 -0.41
N ASP A 148 16.24 23.37 -1.74
CA ASP A 148 16.86 22.43 -2.69
C ASP A 148 18.27 21.95 -2.28
#